data_AF-A0A7J9SYT8-F1
#
_entry.id   AF-A0A7J9SYT8-F1
#
_cell.length_a   1.000
_cell.length_b   1.000
_cell.length_c   1.000
_cell.angle_alpha   90.00
_cell.angle_beta   90.00
_cell.angle_gamma   90.00
#
_symmetry.space_group_name_H-M   'P 1'
#
loop_
_entity.id
_entity.type
_entity.pdbx_description
1 polymer ?
#
loop_
_entity_poly.entity_id
_entity_poly.type
_entity_poly.pdbx_seq_one_letter_code
_entity_poly.pdbx_strand_id
1 'polypeptide(L)'
;MISRIICTIGIIWMIVLIPATSAVAYQTNVNVNAPEMVDGDFDVTMEVENVVDLDSGQFDLYFDPSVVNVTGIDDGNIDGTTIPIADWEVSENKIRVLFNLPGIDGVSGSGLLATIHFETIVPGDCVMGISEGLLVNTMANVIPASWDGVESVIAKTTTKTTTKTTTKPTTSIPADSTETKTPVPTEPVPGFGALFSIGVLAAVYLAFRKK
;
A
#
# COMPACT_ATOMS: atom_id res chain seq x y z
N MET A 1 18.55 13.95 -62.67
CA MET A 1 17.95 14.31 -61.36
C MET A 1 17.00 13.24 -60.83
N ILE A 2 16.03 12.75 -61.61
CA ILE A 2 14.99 11.77 -61.20
C ILE A 2 15.55 10.54 -60.43
N SER A 3 16.62 9.91 -60.91
CA SER A 3 17.23 8.73 -60.26
C SER A 3 17.68 8.95 -58.80
N ARG A 4 18.12 10.16 -58.43
CA ARG A 4 18.54 10.46 -57.04
C ARG A 4 17.35 10.57 -56.09
N ILE A 5 16.19 11.01 -56.58
CA ILE A 5 14.95 11.17 -55.81
C ILE A 5 14.32 9.81 -55.49
N ILE A 6 14.38 8.87 -56.44
CA ILE A 6 13.85 7.50 -56.26
C ILE A 6 14.65 6.72 -55.19
N CYS A 7 15.99 6.83 -55.18
CA CYS A 7 16.80 6.19 -54.14
C CYS A 7 16.50 6.72 -52.73
N THR A 8 16.30 8.03 -52.56
CA THR A 8 16.01 8.61 -51.23
C THR A 8 14.66 8.17 -50.67
N ILE A 9 13.64 7.99 -51.52
CA ILE A 9 12.30 7.56 -51.08
C ILE A 9 12.33 6.09 -50.60
N GLY A 10 13.07 5.22 -51.29
CA GLY A 10 13.24 3.82 -50.88
C GLY A 10 13.99 3.64 -49.55
N ILE A 11 14.97 4.50 -49.26
CA ILE A 11 15.74 4.46 -48.00
C ILE A 11 14.88 4.95 -46.83
N ILE A 12 14.07 6.00 -47.01
CA ILE A 12 13.21 6.55 -45.95
C ILE A 12 12.11 5.54 -45.55
N TRP A 13 11.56 4.77 -46.50
CA TRP A 13 10.59 3.70 -46.21
C TRP A 13 11.18 2.49 -45.44
N MET A 14 12.50 2.34 -45.41
CA MET A 14 13.19 1.24 -44.71
C MET A 14 13.55 1.58 -43.25
N ILE A 15 13.37 2.83 -42.82
CA ILE A 15 13.83 3.32 -41.50
C ILE A 15 12.70 3.34 -40.44
N VAL A 16 11.43 3.27 -40.86
CA VAL A 16 10.26 3.40 -39.94
C VAL A 16 9.47 2.08 -39.85
N LEU A 17 10.16 1.01 -39.48
CA LEU A 17 9.52 -0.22 -38.99
C LEU A 17 10.22 -0.72 -37.71
N ILE A 18 10.29 0.16 -36.71
CA ILE A 18 10.57 -0.27 -35.34
C ILE A 18 9.29 -0.98 -34.85
N PRO A 19 9.31 -2.30 -34.57
CA PRO A 19 8.19 -2.92 -33.90
C PRO A 19 8.08 -2.29 -32.51
N ALA A 20 6.97 -1.61 -32.25
CA ALA A 20 6.65 -1.14 -30.91
C ALA A 20 6.38 -2.36 -30.03
N THR A 21 7.43 -2.89 -29.40
CA THR A 21 7.30 -3.86 -28.32
C THR A 21 6.58 -3.15 -27.18
N SER A 22 5.28 -3.44 -27.03
CA SER A 22 4.51 -3.03 -25.86
C SER A 22 5.22 -3.58 -24.63
N ALA A 23 5.84 -2.71 -23.85
CA ALA A 23 6.34 -3.07 -22.53
C ALA A 23 5.14 -3.54 -21.71
N VAL A 24 5.08 -4.83 -21.42
CA VAL A 24 4.15 -5.37 -20.43
C VAL A 24 4.64 -4.82 -19.10
N ALA A 25 3.95 -3.82 -18.57
CA ALA A 25 4.16 -3.39 -17.19
C ALA A 25 3.64 -4.53 -16.31
N TYR A 26 4.55 -5.35 -15.78
CA TYR A 26 4.21 -6.29 -14.74
C TYR A 26 3.76 -5.49 -13.51
N GLN A 27 2.54 -5.76 -13.05
CA GLN A 27 2.01 -5.14 -11.85
C GLN A 27 2.75 -5.74 -10.66
N THR A 28 3.26 -4.89 -9.76
CA THR A 28 3.77 -5.37 -8.48
C THR A 28 2.61 -5.94 -7.68
N ASN A 29 2.75 -7.15 -7.16
CA ASN A 29 1.75 -7.79 -6.32
C ASN A 29 2.40 -8.20 -5.01
N VAL A 30 1.66 -8.12 -3.91
CA VAL A 30 2.04 -8.65 -2.60
C VAL A 30 0.94 -9.57 -2.12
N ASN A 31 1.28 -10.81 -1.80
CA ASN A 31 0.34 -11.80 -1.25
C ASN A 31 0.74 -12.17 0.19
N VAL A 32 -0.25 -12.36 1.04
CA VAL A 32 -0.16 -13.10 2.29
C VAL A 32 -0.29 -14.60 1.97
N ASN A 33 0.73 -15.37 2.29
CA ASN A 33 0.67 -16.83 2.26
C ASN A 33 0.57 -17.34 3.72
N ALA A 34 -0.66 -17.70 4.11
CA ALA A 34 -1.06 -18.16 5.43
C ALA A 34 -1.99 -19.37 5.34
N PRO A 35 -2.00 -20.28 6.34
CA PRO A 35 -2.92 -21.42 6.37
C PRO A 35 -4.36 -21.00 6.71
N GLU A 36 -5.35 -21.62 6.06
CA GLU A 36 -6.78 -21.42 6.39
C GLU A 36 -7.20 -22.06 7.73
N MET A 37 -6.44 -23.05 8.22
CA MET A 37 -6.70 -23.79 9.45
C MET A 37 -5.38 -24.19 10.10
N VAL A 38 -5.30 -24.12 11.43
CA VAL A 38 -4.09 -24.40 12.22
C VAL A 38 -4.35 -25.44 13.31
N ASP A 39 -3.39 -26.34 13.53
CA ASP A 39 -3.39 -27.33 14.62
C ASP A 39 -2.08 -27.34 15.45
N GLY A 40 -1.14 -26.45 15.12
CA GLY A 40 0.09 -26.15 15.84
C GLY A 40 0.71 -24.84 15.33
N ASP A 41 1.94 -24.56 15.76
CA ASP A 41 2.69 -23.37 15.37
C ASP A 41 2.98 -23.34 13.85
N PHE A 42 2.99 -22.14 13.27
CA PHE A 42 3.07 -21.96 11.82
C PHE A 42 3.68 -20.61 11.44
N ASP A 43 4.10 -20.51 10.18
CA ASP A 43 4.67 -19.30 9.60
C ASP A 43 3.72 -18.67 8.59
N VAL A 44 3.76 -17.34 8.51
CA VAL A 44 3.08 -16.54 7.49
C VAL A 44 4.14 -15.84 6.66
N THR A 45 4.10 -16.04 5.35
CA THR A 45 5.09 -15.45 4.44
C THR A 45 4.48 -14.33 3.63
N MET A 46 5.25 -13.24 3.51
CA MET A 46 4.85 -12.06 2.75
C MET A 46 5.58 -12.06 1.42
N GLU A 47 4.91 -12.55 0.38
CA GLU A 47 5.49 -12.73 -0.95
C GLU A 47 5.27 -11.48 -1.82
N VAL A 48 6.31 -11.01 -2.50
CA VAL A 48 6.22 -9.91 -3.48
C VAL A 48 6.64 -10.39 -4.87
N GLU A 49 5.90 -9.96 -5.89
CA GLU A 49 6.19 -10.22 -7.30
C GLU A 49 6.50 -8.93 -8.06
N ASN A 50 7.49 -9.00 -8.96
CA ASN A 50 7.77 -7.96 -9.97
C ASN A 50 8.01 -6.55 -9.38
N VAL A 51 8.67 -6.44 -8.23
CA VAL A 51 9.04 -5.15 -7.66
C VAL A 51 10.21 -4.53 -8.43
N VAL A 52 10.24 -3.20 -8.53
CA VAL A 52 11.29 -2.45 -9.22
C VAL A 52 11.84 -1.38 -8.29
N ASP A 53 13.16 -1.39 -8.10
CA ASP A 53 13.96 -0.47 -7.29
C ASP A 53 13.43 -0.30 -5.84
N LEU A 54 12.93 -1.37 -5.22
CA LEU A 54 12.43 -1.38 -3.84
C LEU A 54 13.53 -0.95 -2.86
N ASP A 55 13.19 -0.01 -1.98
CA ASP A 55 14.06 0.53 -0.95
C ASP A 55 13.50 0.27 0.46
N SER A 56 12.21 0.51 0.65
CA SER A 56 11.57 0.44 1.96
C SER A 56 10.07 0.17 1.84
N GLY A 57 9.45 -0.23 2.94
CA GLY A 57 8.01 -0.47 2.96
C GLY A 57 7.47 -0.83 4.34
N GLN A 58 6.15 -0.96 4.39
CA GLN A 58 5.40 -1.33 5.59
C GLN A 58 4.10 -2.06 5.21
N PHE A 59 3.56 -2.81 6.16
CA PHE A 59 2.21 -3.38 6.10
C PHE A 59 1.69 -3.74 7.50
N ASP A 60 0.37 -3.86 7.61
CA ASP A 60 -0.31 -4.41 8.80
C ASP A 60 -0.91 -5.78 8.47
N LEU A 61 -0.51 -6.82 9.19
CA LEU A 61 -1.15 -8.15 9.13
C LEU A 61 -2.07 -8.31 10.35
N TYR A 62 -3.35 -8.58 10.09
CA TYR A 62 -4.38 -8.79 11.12
C TYR A 62 -4.55 -10.29 11.42
N PHE A 63 -4.81 -10.60 12.68
CA PHE A 63 -5.06 -11.95 13.19
C PHE A 63 -6.04 -11.91 14.38
N ASP A 64 -6.62 -13.05 14.75
CA ASP A 64 -7.39 -13.17 16.01
C ASP A 64 -6.44 -13.52 17.18
N PRO A 65 -6.21 -12.60 18.13
CA PRO A 65 -5.34 -12.83 19.29
C PRO A 65 -5.88 -13.88 20.26
N SER A 66 -7.11 -14.35 20.07
CA SER A 66 -7.73 -15.45 20.81
C SER A 66 -7.34 -16.83 20.26
N VAL A 67 -6.86 -16.88 19.01
CA VAL A 67 -6.55 -18.10 18.26
C VAL A 67 -5.04 -18.28 18.11
N VAL A 68 -4.31 -17.20 17.83
CA VAL A 68 -2.86 -17.23 17.55
C VAL A 68 -2.14 -16.04 18.21
N ASN A 69 -0.85 -16.22 18.49
CA ASN A 69 0.03 -15.18 19.03
C ASN A 69 1.31 -15.05 18.18
N VAL A 70 1.78 -13.81 17.94
CA VAL A 70 3.05 -13.59 17.23
C VAL A 70 4.23 -13.91 18.15
N THR A 71 5.16 -14.75 17.70
CA THR A 71 6.37 -15.14 18.44
C THR A 71 7.64 -14.50 17.89
N GLY A 72 7.65 -14.05 16.64
CA GLY A 72 8.79 -13.36 16.04
C GLY A 72 8.58 -13.00 14.57
N ILE A 73 9.63 -12.44 13.96
CA ILE A 73 9.69 -12.13 12.54
C ILE A 73 11.14 -12.29 12.04
N ASP A 74 11.28 -12.89 10.87
CA ASP A 74 12.54 -13.07 10.15
C ASP A 74 12.62 -12.12 8.93
N ASP A 75 13.85 -11.72 8.58
CA ASP A 75 14.17 -10.91 7.41
C ASP A 75 13.71 -11.59 6.10
N GLY A 76 13.25 -10.77 5.14
CA GLY A 76 12.92 -11.24 3.79
C GLY A 76 14.14 -11.48 2.91
N ASN A 77 13.89 -11.97 1.68
CA ASN A 77 14.91 -12.11 0.65
C ASN A 77 14.29 -11.97 -0.76
N ILE A 78 14.85 -11.09 -1.59
CA ILE A 78 14.49 -10.92 -3.01
C ILE A 78 15.75 -11.17 -3.84
N ASP A 79 15.73 -12.20 -4.69
CA ASP A 79 16.82 -12.59 -5.58
C ASP A 79 18.22 -12.63 -4.92
N GLY A 80 18.30 -13.11 -3.67
CA GLY A 80 19.53 -13.21 -2.89
C GLY A 80 19.86 -11.97 -2.04
N THR A 81 19.13 -10.87 -2.21
CA THR A 81 19.27 -9.65 -1.40
C THR A 81 18.36 -9.73 -0.17
N THR A 82 18.95 -9.65 1.03
CA THR A 82 18.19 -9.58 2.29
C THR A 82 17.32 -8.33 2.34
N ILE A 83 16.07 -8.49 2.79
CA ILE A 83 15.13 -7.41 3.07
C ILE A 83 15.06 -7.27 4.60
N PRO A 84 15.86 -6.39 5.22
CA PRO A 84 15.99 -6.36 6.66
C PRO A 84 14.76 -5.71 7.32
N ILE A 85 14.22 -6.38 8.34
CA ILE A 85 13.19 -5.80 9.19
C ILE A 85 13.83 -4.63 9.97
N ALA A 86 13.28 -3.44 9.77
CA ALA A 86 13.75 -2.21 10.39
C ALA A 86 13.11 -1.98 11.76
N ASP A 87 11.81 -2.31 11.88
CA ASP A 87 11.03 -2.23 13.12
C ASP A 87 9.76 -3.08 12.99
N TRP A 88 9.18 -3.51 14.11
CA TRP A 88 7.87 -4.17 14.14
C TRP A 88 7.20 -4.01 15.50
N GLU A 89 5.87 -3.90 15.49
CA GLU A 89 5.07 -3.72 16.71
C GLU A 89 3.79 -4.57 16.64
N VAL A 90 3.51 -5.28 17.73
CA VAL A 90 2.24 -6.01 17.92
C VAL A 90 1.26 -5.13 18.70
N SER A 91 0.10 -4.92 18.12
CA SER A 91 -1.09 -4.31 18.73
C SER A 91 -2.16 -5.38 18.98
N GLU A 92 -3.29 -5.01 19.60
CA GLU A 92 -4.34 -5.95 20.07
C GLU A 92 -4.71 -7.08 19.07
N ASN A 93 -4.85 -6.78 17.77
CA ASN A 93 -5.27 -7.74 16.75
C ASN A 93 -4.44 -7.66 15.44
N LYS A 94 -3.23 -7.11 15.51
CA LYS A 94 -2.36 -6.96 14.33
C LYS A 94 -0.88 -6.83 14.68
N ILE A 95 -0.04 -7.21 13.73
CA ILE A 95 1.37 -6.82 13.69
C ILE A 95 1.56 -5.79 12.57
N ARG A 96 2.25 -4.69 12.90
CA ARG A 96 2.80 -3.75 11.93
C ARG A 96 4.27 -4.09 11.69
N VAL A 97 4.64 -4.23 10.42
CA VAL A 97 6.02 -4.51 10.00
C VAL A 97 6.55 -3.34 9.17
N LEU A 98 7.81 -2.96 9.41
CA LEU A 98 8.56 -1.99 8.62
C LEU A 98 9.88 -2.62 8.17
N PHE A 99 10.23 -2.47 6.90
CA PHE A 99 11.53 -2.89 6.37
C PHE A 99 12.20 -1.74 5.59
N ASN A 100 13.53 -1.73 5.58
CA ASN A 100 14.32 -0.66 4.95
C ASN A 100 15.71 -1.17 4.54
N LEU A 101 15.95 -1.34 3.23
CA LEU A 101 17.24 -1.75 2.71
C LEU A 101 18.35 -0.73 3.07
N PRO A 102 19.61 -1.18 3.25
CA PRO A 102 20.72 -0.29 3.54
C PRO A 102 21.18 0.46 2.28
N GLY A 103 21.46 1.76 2.42
CA GLY A 103 22.05 2.56 1.33
C GLY A 103 20.99 3.20 0.44
N ILE A 104 21.18 3.08 -0.88
CA ILE A 104 20.29 3.62 -1.94
C ILE A 104 20.21 2.70 -3.16
N ASP A 105 20.80 1.50 -3.10
CA ASP A 105 20.93 0.62 -4.27
C ASP A 105 19.60 -0.09 -4.59
N GLY A 106 18.78 -0.35 -3.57
CA GLY A 106 17.50 -1.02 -3.67
C GLY A 106 17.58 -2.45 -4.18
N VAL A 107 16.42 -3.02 -4.54
CA VAL A 107 16.31 -4.34 -5.16
C VAL A 107 15.14 -4.40 -6.14
N SER A 108 15.31 -5.16 -7.22
CA SER A 108 14.24 -5.49 -8.17
C SER A 108 14.12 -7.01 -8.27
N GLY A 109 12.91 -7.54 -8.44
CA GLY A 109 12.69 -8.98 -8.55
C GLY A 109 11.39 -9.47 -7.91
N SER A 110 11.40 -10.74 -7.51
CA SER A 110 10.33 -11.38 -6.71
C SER A 110 10.95 -12.13 -5.52
N GLY A 111 10.21 -12.30 -4.44
CA GLY A 111 10.72 -12.99 -3.25
C GLY A 111 9.91 -12.70 -1.99
N LEU A 112 10.55 -12.80 -0.82
CA LEU A 112 9.95 -12.55 0.48
C LEU A 112 10.27 -11.15 0.98
N LEU A 113 9.27 -10.44 1.50
CA LEU A 113 9.42 -9.22 2.29
C LEU A 113 9.71 -9.52 3.76
N ALA A 114 9.06 -10.56 4.31
CA ALA A 114 9.19 -11.02 5.69
C ALA A 114 8.61 -12.44 5.87
N THR A 115 9.01 -13.10 6.94
CA THR A 115 8.33 -14.29 7.49
C THR A 115 7.93 -14.01 8.93
N ILE A 116 6.66 -14.18 9.28
CA ILE A 116 6.13 -13.91 10.63
C ILE A 116 5.77 -15.25 11.28
N HIS A 117 6.26 -15.46 12.50
CA HIS A 117 6.07 -16.71 13.24
C HIS A 117 4.89 -16.58 14.21
N PHE A 118 4.03 -17.60 14.24
CA PHE A 118 2.86 -17.67 15.11
C PHE A 118 2.84 -18.94 15.97
N GLU A 119 2.56 -18.77 17.26
CA GLU A 119 2.16 -19.83 18.18
C GLU A 119 0.62 -19.99 18.11
N THR A 120 0.14 -21.23 17.98
CA THR A 120 -1.31 -21.51 17.96
C THR A 120 -1.84 -21.73 19.38
N ILE A 121 -2.70 -20.83 19.84
CA ILE A 121 -3.38 -20.91 21.16
C ILE A 121 -4.57 -21.89 21.08
N VAL A 122 -5.33 -21.84 19.99
CA VAL A 122 -6.54 -22.66 19.78
C VAL A 122 -6.53 -23.23 18.36
N PRO A 123 -6.50 -24.56 18.18
CA PRO A 123 -6.67 -25.19 16.88
C PRO A 123 -8.02 -24.86 16.25
N GLY A 124 -8.03 -24.50 14.97
CA GLY A 124 -9.25 -24.11 14.26
C GLY A 124 -8.98 -23.25 13.03
N ASP A 125 -10.03 -22.59 12.54
CA ASP A 125 -9.97 -21.68 11.39
C ASP A 125 -9.04 -20.50 11.70
N CYS A 126 -8.13 -20.19 10.78
CA CYS A 126 -7.21 -19.06 10.89
C CYS A 126 -7.50 -18.07 9.77
N VAL A 127 -8.03 -16.91 10.12
CA VAL A 127 -8.34 -15.83 9.17
C VAL A 127 -7.33 -14.72 9.37
N MET A 128 -6.59 -14.42 8.30
CA MET A 128 -5.65 -13.31 8.23
C MET A 128 -6.02 -12.36 7.10
N GLY A 129 -5.57 -11.12 7.21
CA GLY A 129 -5.76 -10.12 6.16
C GLY A 129 -4.78 -8.97 6.29
N ILE A 130 -4.45 -8.36 5.16
CA ILE A 130 -3.48 -7.27 5.07
C ILE A 130 -4.14 -5.90 4.86
N SER A 131 -3.54 -4.85 5.43
CA SER A 131 -3.85 -3.46 5.06
C SER A 131 -2.67 -2.53 5.32
N GLU A 132 -2.85 -1.22 5.08
CA GLU A 132 -1.82 -0.17 5.26
C GLU A 132 -0.49 -0.48 4.53
N GLY A 133 -0.58 -1.28 3.46
CA GLY A 133 0.52 -1.72 2.63
C GLY A 133 1.10 -0.57 1.81
N LEU A 134 2.41 -0.37 1.94
CA LEU A 134 3.17 0.66 1.23
C LEU A 134 4.53 0.09 0.83
N LEU A 135 4.86 0.20 -0.46
CA LEU A 135 6.19 -0.04 -1.00
C LEU A 135 6.75 1.29 -1.53
N VAL A 136 8.04 1.55 -1.31
CA VAL A 136 8.72 2.78 -1.69
C VAL A 136 10.02 2.43 -2.42
N ASN A 137 10.31 3.15 -3.51
CA ASN A 137 11.53 2.94 -4.29
C ASN A 137 12.70 3.82 -3.82
N THR A 138 13.91 3.55 -4.35
CA THR A 138 15.16 4.30 -4.08
C THR A 138 15.09 5.81 -4.34
N MET A 139 14.07 6.28 -5.07
CA MET A 139 13.78 7.69 -5.32
C MET A 139 12.71 8.28 -4.38
N ALA A 140 12.35 7.57 -3.30
CA ALA A 140 11.29 7.89 -2.35
C ALA A 140 9.88 8.03 -2.97
N ASN A 141 9.63 7.36 -4.10
CA ASN A 141 8.29 7.30 -4.71
C ASN A 141 7.57 6.02 -4.31
N VAL A 142 6.25 6.11 -4.16
CA VAL A 142 5.39 4.95 -3.93
C VAL A 142 5.45 4.02 -5.14
N ILE A 143 5.76 2.74 -4.92
CA ILE A 143 5.60 1.66 -5.89
C ILE A 143 4.13 1.23 -5.86
N PRO A 144 3.36 1.35 -6.95
CA PRO A 144 1.99 0.87 -7.01
C PRO A 144 1.96 -0.66 -6.89
N ALA A 145 1.23 -1.19 -5.91
CA ALA A 145 1.11 -2.62 -5.71
C ALA A 145 -0.34 -3.05 -5.50
N SER A 146 -0.66 -4.27 -5.93
CA SER A 146 -1.84 -4.99 -5.43
C SER A 146 -1.46 -5.73 -4.14
N TRP A 147 -2.38 -5.81 -3.18
CA TRP A 147 -2.20 -6.49 -1.90
C TRP A 147 -3.35 -7.48 -1.71
N ASP A 148 -3.06 -8.78 -1.69
CA ASP A 148 -4.05 -9.87 -1.77
C ASP A 148 -5.08 -9.67 -2.91
N GLY A 149 -4.61 -9.18 -4.07
CA GLY A 149 -5.44 -8.87 -5.22
C GLY A 149 -6.27 -7.57 -5.12
N VAL A 150 -6.15 -6.81 -4.03
CA VAL A 150 -6.74 -5.47 -3.87
C VAL A 150 -5.72 -4.40 -4.30
N GLU A 151 -5.99 -3.71 -5.40
CA GLU A 151 -5.10 -2.63 -5.87
C GLU A 151 -4.99 -1.49 -4.85
N SER A 152 -3.76 -1.09 -4.50
CA SER A 152 -3.54 0.14 -3.74
C SER A 152 -4.00 1.33 -4.58
N VAL A 153 -5.12 1.95 -4.20
CA VAL A 153 -5.62 3.15 -4.87
C VAL A 153 -4.65 4.30 -4.58
N ILE A 154 -3.72 4.54 -5.51
CA ILE A 154 -2.83 5.71 -5.43
C ILE A 154 -3.73 6.95 -5.38
N ALA A 155 -3.72 7.62 -4.22
CA ALA A 155 -4.31 8.94 -4.08
C ALA A 155 -3.48 9.95 -4.88
N LYS A 156 -3.64 9.95 -6.22
CA LYS A 156 -3.23 11.08 -7.05
C LYS A 156 -3.84 12.32 -6.43
N THR A 157 -2.99 13.25 -6.00
CA THR A 157 -3.41 14.55 -5.44
C THR A 157 -4.24 15.29 -6.48
N THR A 158 -5.55 15.08 -6.42
CA THR A 158 -6.53 15.60 -7.37
C THR A 158 -7.45 16.53 -6.60
N THR A 159 -7.34 17.81 -6.93
CA THR A 159 -8.07 18.91 -6.29
C THR A 159 -9.55 18.59 -6.07
N LYS A 160 -10.01 18.74 -4.83
CA LYS A 160 -11.41 18.58 -4.39
C LYS A 160 -12.36 19.49 -5.18
N THR A 161 -12.87 19.01 -6.31
CA THR A 161 -13.92 19.68 -7.07
C THR A 161 -15.26 19.31 -6.46
N THR A 162 -15.79 20.22 -5.63
CA THR A 162 -17.09 20.07 -4.99
C THR A 162 -18.21 20.27 -6.00
N THR A 163 -18.71 19.21 -6.61
CA THR A 163 -19.91 19.27 -7.47
C THR A 163 -21.16 19.39 -6.60
N LYS A 164 -21.64 20.63 -6.45
CA LYS A 164 -22.89 20.98 -5.76
C LYS A 164 -24.10 20.60 -6.62
N THR A 165 -24.64 19.40 -6.46
CA THR A 165 -25.90 19.00 -7.12
C THR A 165 -27.10 19.44 -6.29
N THR A 166 -27.91 20.34 -6.85
CA THR A 166 -29.16 20.85 -6.25
C THR A 166 -30.35 20.14 -6.89
N THR A 167 -31.15 19.41 -6.12
CA THR A 167 -32.46 18.89 -6.57
C THR A 167 -33.49 18.88 -5.44
N LYS A 168 -34.62 19.55 -5.66
CA LYS A 168 -35.85 19.49 -4.86
C LYS A 168 -37.04 19.50 -5.83
N PRO A 169 -37.77 18.38 -5.96
CA PRO A 169 -39.18 18.26 -5.49
C PRO A 169 -39.42 16.90 -4.73
N THR A 170 -40.54 16.61 -4.04
CA THR A 170 -41.63 17.43 -3.46
C THR A 170 -42.45 16.59 -2.45
N THR A 171 -42.89 17.24 -1.35
CA THR A 171 -44.03 16.96 -0.45
C THR A 171 -44.58 15.53 -0.22
N SER A 172 -44.51 15.08 1.04
CA SER A 172 -45.62 14.40 1.74
C SER A 172 -45.53 14.60 3.28
N ILE A 173 -46.64 14.98 3.92
CA ILE A 173 -46.89 15.28 5.35
C ILE A 173 -48.36 14.84 5.61
N PRO A 174 -48.86 14.51 6.83
CA PRO A 174 -48.25 14.41 8.18
C PRO A 174 -48.43 13.03 8.87
N ALA A 175 -47.82 12.82 10.05
CA ALA A 175 -48.56 12.71 11.34
C ALA A 175 -47.69 12.22 12.53
N ASP A 176 -47.69 13.03 13.59
CA ASP A 176 -47.83 12.65 15.01
C ASP A 176 -46.84 11.66 15.68
N SER A 177 -45.90 12.18 16.47
CA SER A 177 -46.08 12.17 17.94
C SER A 177 -45.06 13.05 18.67
N THR A 178 -45.46 13.49 19.86
CA THR A 178 -44.86 14.58 20.63
C THR A 178 -43.82 14.09 21.64
N GLU A 179 -42.65 14.75 21.75
CA GLU A 179 -42.10 15.03 23.07
C GLU A 179 -41.25 16.30 23.12
N THR A 180 -41.26 16.95 24.29
CA THR A 180 -40.80 18.33 24.53
C THR A 180 -39.78 18.36 25.65
N LYS A 181 -38.58 18.95 25.46
CA LYS A 181 -37.88 19.75 26.50
C LYS A 181 -37.08 20.94 25.93
N THR A 182 -37.09 22.00 26.74
CA THR A 182 -36.70 23.41 26.52
C THR A 182 -35.16 23.62 26.48
N PRO A 183 -34.62 24.69 25.83
CA PRO A 183 -33.22 24.74 25.40
C PRO A 183 -32.22 25.29 26.43
N VAL A 184 -30.93 25.07 26.15
CA VAL A 184 -29.77 25.64 26.86
C VAL A 184 -28.96 26.52 25.87
N PRO A 185 -28.35 27.65 26.30
CA PRO A 185 -27.95 28.72 25.38
C PRO A 185 -26.73 28.43 24.49
N THR A 186 -26.74 29.06 23.31
CA THR A 186 -25.65 29.06 22.32
C THR A 186 -24.48 29.93 22.74
N GLU A 187 -23.26 29.38 22.69
CA GLU A 187 -22.02 30.14 22.52
C GLU A 187 -21.20 29.61 21.32
N PRO A 188 -20.33 30.42 20.70
CA PRO A 188 -19.99 30.24 19.29
C PRO A 188 -18.90 29.19 19.05
N VAL A 189 -19.11 28.35 18.03
CA VAL A 189 -18.12 27.38 17.52
C VAL A 189 -16.96 28.14 16.84
N PRO A 190 -15.71 28.05 17.35
CA PRO A 190 -14.55 28.59 16.64
C PRO A 190 -14.16 27.64 15.51
N GLY A 191 -14.27 28.09 14.26
CA GLY A 191 -13.81 27.32 13.11
C GLY A 191 -12.28 27.28 13.07
N PHE A 192 -11.69 26.11 13.28
CA PHE A 192 -10.26 25.88 13.05
C PHE A 192 -10.01 25.28 11.68
N GLY A 193 -9.76 26.16 10.71
CA GLY A 193 -9.00 25.78 9.52
C GLY A 193 -7.51 25.76 9.86
N ALA A 194 -6.88 24.59 9.79
CA ALA A 194 -5.43 24.46 9.81
C ALA A 194 -5.03 23.31 8.88
N LEU A 195 -4.02 23.56 8.04
CA LEU A 195 -3.49 22.60 7.08
C LEU A 195 -2.56 21.63 7.81
N PHE A 196 -2.87 20.33 7.81
CA PHE A 196 -1.89 19.30 8.16
C PHE A 196 -1.06 18.95 6.92
N SER A 197 0.10 19.59 6.82
CA SER A 197 1.13 19.28 5.83
C SER A 197 1.81 17.94 6.16
N ILE A 198 1.32 16.85 5.56
CA ILE A 198 2.02 15.55 5.57
C ILE A 198 3.23 15.69 4.64
N GLY A 199 4.39 16.01 5.22
CA GLY A 199 5.60 16.28 4.45
C GLY A 199 6.85 16.56 5.28
N VAL A 200 6.95 15.97 6.49
CA VAL A 200 8.13 16.15 7.38
C VAL A 200 8.56 14.85 8.10
N LEU A 201 7.67 13.87 8.31
CA LEU A 201 7.94 12.78 9.26
C LEU A 201 9.12 11.86 8.86
N ALA A 202 9.31 11.58 7.56
CA ALA A 202 10.45 10.78 7.07
C ALA A 202 11.81 11.47 7.33
N ALA A 203 11.87 12.80 7.24
CA ALA A 203 13.10 13.56 7.50
C ALA A 203 13.47 13.59 9.00
N VAL A 204 12.48 13.49 9.89
CA VAL A 204 12.70 13.52 11.34
C VAL A 204 13.29 12.20 11.84
N TYR A 205 12.87 11.05 11.31
CA TYR A 205 13.43 9.75 11.69
C TYR A 205 14.92 9.63 11.29
N LEU A 206 15.27 10.04 10.06
CA LEU A 206 16.66 10.09 9.59
C LEU A 206 17.56 11.06 10.39
N ALA A 207 16.99 12.11 10.99
CA ALA A 207 17.75 13.07 11.80
C ALA A 207 18.14 12.53 13.19
N PHE A 208 17.42 11.55 13.75
CA PHE A 208 17.68 11.04 15.10
C PHE A 208 18.61 9.82 15.16
N ARG A 209 18.89 9.13 14.05
CA ARG A 209 19.78 7.94 14.01
C ARG A 209 21.28 8.26 14.15
N LYS A 210 21.70 9.54 14.21
CA LYS A 210 23.09 9.93 14.49
C LYS A 210 23.34 10.26 15.97
N LYS A 211 23.40 9.22 16.80
CA LYS A 211 24.15 9.19 18.07
C LYS A 211 24.76 7.82 18.29
#